data_AF-A0A354Z8F3-F1
#
_entry.id   AF-A0A354Z8F3-F1
#
_cell.length_a   1.000
_cell.length_b   1.000
_cell.length_c   1.000
_cell.angle_alpha   90.00
_cell.angle_beta   90.00
_cell.angle_gamma   90.00
#
_symmetry.space_group_name_H-M   'P 1'
#
loop_
_entity.id
_entity.type
_entity.pdbx_description
1 polymer ?
#
loop_
_entity_poly.entity_id
_entity_poly.type
_entity_poly.pdbx_seq_one_letter_code
_entity_poly.pdbx_strand_id
1 'polypeptide(L)'
;WARLRRLRGAEFALLSGDDPTFCETALAGADGVISVASNVVPRAYRRLADLACQGRSDAARALDQRLAALYVFLAIEPNPIPVKALLAALGYGHGLRLPLLPLSDAHADRVRAMLGTLTEIESGPDAQATA
;
A
#
# COMPACT_ATOMS: atom_id res chain seq x y z
N TRP A 1 -14.65 3.80 11.08
CA TRP A 1 -13.55 4.40 11.88
C TRP A 1 -14.01 5.13 13.13
N ALA A 2 -14.68 6.29 13.04
CA ALA A 2 -15.04 7.09 14.23
C ALA A 2 -15.83 6.33 15.31
N ARG A 3 -16.78 5.46 14.92
CA ARG A 3 -17.55 4.63 15.87
C ARG A 3 -16.66 3.62 16.60
N LEU A 4 -15.83 2.87 15.86
CA LEU A 4 -14.91 1.88 16.45
C LEU A 4 -13.90 2.55 17.37
N ARG A 5 -13.35 3.70 16.97
CA ARG A 5 -12.42 4.48 17.80
C ARG A 5 -13.03 4.94 19.13
N ARG A 6 -14.32 5.31 19.16
CA ARG A 6 -15.03 5.69 20.40
C ARG A 6 -15.28 4.51 21.33
N LEU A 7 -15.38 3.30 20.78
CA LEU A 7 -15.67 2.09 21.55
C LEU A 7 -14.41 1.32 21.96
N ARG A 8 -13.24 1.70 21.44
CA ARG A 8 -12.00 0.96 21.67
C ARG A 8 -11.48 1.17 23.09
N GLY A 9 -10.99 0.10 23.71
CA GLY A 9 -10.17 0.19 24.92
C GLY A 9 -8.77 0.72 24.62
N ALA A 10 -8.05 1.15 25.64
CA ALA A 10 -6.69 1.69 25.50
C ALA A 10 -5.70 0.70 24.84
N GLU A 11 -5.88 -0.60 25.09
CA GLU A 11 -5.02 -1.68 24.57
C GLU A 11 -5.51 -2.26 23.23
N PHE A 12 -6.57 -1.71 22.64
CA PHE A 12 -7.13 -2.23 21.40
C PHE A 12 -6.63 -1.45 20.17
N ALA A 13 -5.83 -2.12 19.34
CA ALA A 13 -5.31 -1.57 18.09
C ALA A 13 -6.36 -1.63 16.96
N LEU A 14 -6.54 -0.51 16.27
CA LEU A 14 -7.37 -0.34 15.08
C LEU A 14 -6.48 -0.19 13.86
N LEU A 15 -6.33 -1.26 13.08
CA LEU A 15 -5.52 -1.29 11.85
C LEU A 15 -6.42 -1.25 10.62
N SER A 16 -6.09 -0.40 9.63
CA SER A 16 -6.73 -0.44 8.31
C SER A 16 -6.40 -1.75 7.61
N GLY A 17 -7.35 -2.31 6.87
CA GLY A 17 -7.13 -3.41 5.93
C GLY A 17 -7.24 -2.97 4.47
N ASP A 18 -7.30 -1.67 4.22
CA ASP A 18 -7.56 -1.08 2.92
C ASP A 18 -6.53 0.01 2.61
N ASP A 19 -5.66 -0.27 1.63
CA ASP A 19 -4.56 0.61 1.25
C ASP A 19 -5.02 1.98 0.70
N PRO A 20 -6.04 2.07 -0.19
CA PRO A 20 -6.47 3.35 -0.78
C PRO A 20 -7.07 4.33 0.23
N THR A 21 -7.63 3.84 1.34
CA THR A 21 -8.20 4.70 2.38
C THR A 21 -7.26 4.89 3.57
N PHE A 22 -6.14 4.17 3.63
CA PHE A 22 -5.26 4.15 4.80
C PHE A 22 -4.83 5.55 5.26
N CYS A 23 -4.36 6.41 4.34
CA CYS A 23 -3.86 7.75 4.67
C CYS A 23 -4.86 8.54 5.54
N GLU A 24 -6.10 8.68 5.08
CA GLU A 24 -7.12 9.42 5.82
C GLU A 24 -7.58 8.70 7.08
N THR A 25 -7.58 7.37 7.09
CA THR A 25 -7.94 6.61 8.31
C THR A 25 -6.90 6.74 9.42
N ALA A 26 -5.61 6.78 9.07
CA ALA A 26 -4.52 7.04 10.00
C ALA A 26 -4.57 8.48 10.53
N LEU A 27 -4.80 9.47 9.65
CA LEU A 27 -5.03 10.87 10.07
C LEU A 27 -6.25 11.01 10.99
N ALA A 28 -7.25 10.13 10.83
CA ALA A 28 -8.42 10.03 11.70
C ALA A 28 -8.20 9.17 12.97
N GLY A 29 -6.97 8.73 13.25
CA GLY A 29 -6.58 8.02 14.47
C GLY A 29 -6.67 6.49 14.41
N ALA A 30 -6.48 5.88 13.23
CA ALA A 30 -6.09 4.48 13.14
C ALA A 30 -4.62 4.30 13.57
N ASP A 31 -4.30 3.13 14.13
CA ASP A 31 -2.97 2.84 14.70
C ASP A 31 -1.99 2.27 13.66
N GLY A 32 -2.47 1.99 12.44
CA GLY A 32 -1.65 1.46 11.35
C GLY A 32 -2.47 0.76 10.28
N VAL A 33 -1.82 -0.12 9.53
CA VAL A 33 -2.39 -0.83 8.37
C VAL A 33 -1.81 -2.23 8.24
N ILE A 34 -2.66 -3.16 7.82
CA ILE A 34 -2.31 -4.46 7.27
C ILE A 34 -2.48 -4.35 5.76
N SER A 35 -1.35 -4.26 5.05
CA SER A 35 -1.29 -3.75 3.68
C SER A 35 -1.01 -4.83 2.64
N VAL A 36 -1.60 -4.69 1.45
CA VAL A 36 -1.22 -5.44 0.26
C VAL A 36 -0.11 -4.69 -0.49
N ALA A 37 -0.28 -3.39 -0.70
CA ALA A 37 0.65 -2.53 -1.44
C ALA A 37 2.07 -2.55 -0.87
N SER A 38 2.22 -2.66 0.46
CA SER A 38 3.51 -2.72 1.13
C SER A 38 4.41 -3.89 0.69
N ASN A 39 3.84 -4.94 0.07
CA ASN A 39 4.65 -6.03 -0.49
C ASN A 39 5.54 -5.58 -1.64
N VAL A 40 5.14 -4.56 -2.40
CA VAL A 40 5.87 -4.07 -3.58
C VAL A 40 6.46 -2.67 -3.39
N VAL A 41 5.99 -1.92 -2.40
CA VAL A 41 6.52 -0.59 -2.02
C VAL A 41 6.73 -0.44 -0.51
N PRO A 42 7.52 -1.32 0.14
CA PRO A 42 7.62 -1.36 1.59
C PRO A 42 8.18 -0.06 2.21
N ARG A 43 9.19 0.58 1.62
CA ARG A 43 9.74 1.85 2.18
C ARG A 43 8.72 2.96 2.08
N ALA A 44 8.11 3.14 0.92
CA ALA A 44 7.13 4.21 0.73
C ALA A 44 5.92 4.00 1.63
N TYR A 45 5.43 2.77 1.78
CA TYR A 45 4.29 2.49 2.65
C TYR A 45 4.61 2.68 4.13
N ARG A 46 5.82 2.30 4.57
CA ARG A 46 6.27 2.61 5.93
C ARG A 46 6.29 4.12 6.18
N ARG A 47 6.85 4.89 5.24
CA ARG A 47 6.91 6.35 5.33
C ARG A 47 5.52 6.97 5.35
N LEU A 48 4.59 6.48 4.53
CA LEU A 48 3.20 6.93 4.55
C LEU A 48 2.58 6.71 5.93
N ALA A 49 2.76 5.53 6.52
CA ALA A 49 2.26 5.22 7.85
C ALA A 49 2.84 6.15 8.92
N ASP A 50 4.16 6.37 8.91
CA ASP A 50 4.82 7.28 9.85
C ASP A 50 4.28 8.71 9.72
N LEU A 51 4.18 9.25 8.50
CA LEU A 51 3.66 10.59 8.25
C LEU A 51 2.20 10.73 8.70
N ALA A 52 1.34 9.78 8.33
CA ALA A 52 -0.08 9.84 8.63
C ALA A 52 -0.38 9.65 10.13
N CYS A 53 0.25 8.66 10.79
CA CYS A 53 0.07 8.43 12.21
C CYS A 53 0.67 9.56 13.08
N GLN A 54 1.66 10.30 12.59
CA GLN A 54 2.21 11.50 13.24
C GLN A 54 1.42 12.78 12.90
N GLY A 55 0.34 12.70 12.12
CA GLY A 55 -0.51 13.85 11.76
C GLY A 55 0.09 14.79 10.72
N ARG A 56 1.17 14.39 10.01
CA ARG A 56 1.83 15.19 8.95
C ARG A 56 1.02 15.15 7.65
N SER A 57 -0.17 15.74 7.71
CA SER A 57 -1.26 15.59 6.73
C SER A 57 -0.85 15.88 5.28
N ASP A 58 -0.22 17.03 5.03
CA ASP A 58 0.13 17.43 3.66
C ASP A 58 1.18 16.50 3.04
N ALA A 59 2.21 16.14 3.80
CA ALA A 59 3.25 15.22 3.36
C ALA A 59 2.71 13.79 3.17
N ALA A 60 1.82 13.34 4.04
CA ALA A 60 1.17 12.03 3.93
C ALA A 60 0.31 11.96 2.65
N ARG A 61 -0.55 12.95 2.41
CA ARG A 61 -1.41 13.01 1.22
C ARG A 61 -0.61 13.13 -0.07
N ALA A 62 0.47 13.92 -0.07
CA ALA A 62 1.35 14.01 -1.23
C ALA A 62 2.00 12.67 -1.60
N LEU A 63 2.40 11.87 -0.59
CA LEU A 63 2.92 10.52 -0.83
C LEU A 63 1.82 9.55 -1.27
N ASP A 64 0.65 9.59 -0.63
CA ASP A 64 -0.51 8.76 -0.97
C ASP A 64 -1.00 8.99 -2.41
N GLN A 65 -0.98 10.24 -2.87
CA GLN A 65 -1.28 10.58 -4.26
C GLN A 65 -0.33 9.90 -5.26
N ARG A 66 0.95 9.74 -4.91
CA ARG A 66 1.92 9.01 -5.75
C ARG A 66 1.62 7.51 -5.79
N LEU A 67 1.00 6.97 -4.74
CA LEU A 67 0.60 5.56 -4.63
C LEU A 67 -0.74 5.26 -5.33
N ALA A 68 -1.54 6.27 -5.69
CA ALA A 68 -2.86 6.09 -6.27
C ALA A 68 -2.88 5.20 -7.51
N ALA A 69 -1.88 5.32 -8.40
CA ALA A 69 -1.77 4.48 -9.59
C ALA A 69 -1.54 2.99 -9.23
N LEU A 70 -0.77 2.72 -8.18
CA LEU A 70 -0.57 1.37 -7.66
C LEU A 70 -1.88 0.80 -7.11
N TYR A 71 -2.63 1.57 -6.33
CA TYR A 71 -3.93 1.13 -5.79
C TYR A 71 -4.90 0.72 -6.90
N VAL A 72 -5.00 1.53 -7.96
CA VAL A 72 -5.82 1.21 -9.13
C VAL A 72 -5.33 -0.07 -9.80
N PHE A 73 -4.03 -0.25 -9.95
CA PHE A 73 -3.46 -1.47 -10.53
C PHE A 73 -3.75 -2.71 -9.67
N LEU A 74 -3.66 -2.61 -8.34
CA LEU A 74 -3.92 -3.74 -7.44
C LEU A 74 -5.38 -4.19 -7.43
N ALA A 75 -6.29 -3.37 -7.95
CA ALA A 75 -7.72 -3.65 -8.04
C ALA A 75 -8.19 -4.13 -9.43
N ILE A 76 -7.30 -4.29 -10.42
CA ILE A 76 -7.71 -4.66 -11.80
C ILE A 76 -8.25 -6.09 -11.88
N GLU A 77 -7.83 -6.96 -10.96
CA GLU A 77 -8.27 -8.34 -10.82
C GLU A 77 -8.25 -8.74 -9.33
N PRO A 78 -8.88 -9.86 -8.92
CA PRO A 78 -8.94 -10.27 -7.52
C PRO A 78 -7.57 -10.36 -6.82
N ASN A 79 -7.45 -9.76 -5.63
CA ASN A 79 -6.30 -9.95 -4.74
C ASN A 79 -6.14 -11.44 -4.39
N PRO A 80 -4.92 -12.05 -4.44
CA PRO A 80 -3.59 -11.47 -4.66
C PRO A 80 -3.02 -11.58 -6.07
N ILE A 81 -3.85 -11.69 -7.11
CA ILE A 81 -3.38 -11.86 -8.48
C ILE A 81 -2.47 -10.70 -8.93
N PRO A 82 -2.86 -9.41 -8.83
CA PRO A 82 -2.04 -8.31 -9.34
C PRO A 82 -0.74 -8.10 -8.55
N VAL A 83 -0.79 -8.16 -7.22
CA VAL A 83 0.41 -7.97 -6.38
C VAL A 83 1.44 -9.08 -6.63
N LYS A 84 0.98 -10.33 -6.82
CA LYS A 84 1.88 -11.44 -7.14
C LYS A 84 2.48 -11.34 -8.53
N ALA A 85 1.76 -10.78 -9.50
CA ALA A 85 2.30 -10.52 -10.83
C ALA A 85 3.45 -9.49 -10.77
N LEU A 86 3.31 -8.42 -9.98
CA LEU A 86 4.39 -7.46 -9.75
C LEU A 86 5.58 -8.10 -9.03
N LEU A 87 5.34 -8.85 -7.95
CA LEU A 87 6.40 -9.55 -7.23
C LEU A 87 7.16 -10.52 -8.13
N ALA A 88 6.47 -11.32 -8.95
CA ALA A 88 7.10 -12.23 -9.90
C ALA A 88 7.95 -11.48 -10.92
N ALA A 89 7.48 -10.34 -11.43
CA ALA A 89 8.24 -9.50 -12.36
C ALA A 89 9.46 -8.82 -11.70
N LEU A 90 9.43 -8.62 -10.38
CA LEU A 90 10.57 -8.19 -9.56
C LEU A 90 11.50 -9.35 -9.16
N GLY A 91 11.21 -10.58 -9.57
CA GLY A 91 12.02 -11.76 -9.27
C GLY A 91 11.71 -12.44 -7.92
N TYR A 92 10.56 -12.12 -7.30
CA TYR A 92 10.14 -12.67 -6.01
C TYR A 92 8.92 -13.59 -6.11
N GLY A 93 8.96 -14.69 -5.35
CA GLY A 93 7.83 -15.62 -5.21
C GLY A 93 7.58 -16.49 -6.43
N HIS A 94 6.59 -17.38 -6.33
CA HIS A 94 6.21 -18.29 -7.41
C HIS A 94 4.71 -18.59 -7.39
N GLY A 95 4.09 -18.48 -8.57
CA GLY A 95 2.78 -19.03 -8.90
C GLY A 95 1.60 -18.61 -8.03
N LEU A 96 0.43 -19.05 -8.48
CA LEU A 96 -0.83 -19.00 -7.74
C LEU A 96 -1.36 -20.43 -7.60
N ARG A 97 -2.19 -20.66 -6.59
CA ARG A 97 -2.92 -21.92 -6.45
C ARG A 97 -4.35 -21.69 -6.89
N LEU A 98 -4.92 -22.69 -7.56
CA LEU A 98 -6.35 -22.69 -7.89
C LEU A 98 -7.18 -22.47 -6.60
N PRO A 99 -8.30 -21.72 -6.68
CA PRO A 99 -8.96 -21.26 -7.91
C PRO A 99 -8.40 -19.98 -8.53
N LEU A 100 -7.32 -19.40 -7.99
CA LEU A 100 -6.71 -18.19 -8.55
C LEU A 100 -5.88 -18.53 -9.80
N LEU A 101 -6.06 -17.75 -10.85
CA LEU A 101 -5.33 -17.85 -12.11
C LEU A 101 -4.26 -16.75 -12.20
N PRO A 102 -3.20 -16.94 -13.01
CA PRO A 102 -2.28 -15.85 -13.35
C PRO A 102 -3.02 -14.62 -13.87
N LEU A 103 -2.43 -13.43 -13.64
CA LEU A 103 -2.96 -12.17 -14.17
C LEU A 103 -3.15 -12.28 -15.68
N SER A 104 -4.28 -11.79 -16.19
CA SER A 104 -4.58 -11.88 -17.62
C SER A 104 -3.51 -11.19 -18.47
N ASP A 105 -3.14 -11.80 -19.61
CA ASP A 105 -2.13 -11.27 -20.54
C ASP A 105 -2.47 -9.85 -21.05
N ALA A 106 -3.76 -9.49 -21.07
CA ALA A 106 -4.24 -8.14 -21.40
C ALA A 106 -3.69 -7.03 -20.46
N HIS A 107 -3.09 -7.40 -19.33
CA HIS A 107 -2.49 -6.47 -18.37
C HIS A 107 -0.95 -6.47 -18.38
N ALA A 108 -0.31 -7.21 -19.27
CA ALA A 108 1.16 -7.30 -19.35
C ALA A 108 1.83 -5.93 -19.52
N ASP A 109 1.25 -5.03 -20.32
CA ASP A 109 1.78 -3.68 -20.52
C ASP A 109 1.64 -2.81 -19.26
N ARG A 110 0.54 -3.00 -18.51
CA ARG A 110 0.29 -2.31 -17.25
C ARG A 110 1.27 -2.76 -16.17
N VAL A 111 1.65 -4.05 -16.15
CA VAL A 111 2.71 -4.56 -15.27
C VAL A 111 4.01 -3.85 -15.56
N ARG A 112 4.46 -3.80 -16.83
CA ARG A 112 5.73 -3.16 -17.20
C ARG A 112 5.75 -1.67 -16.84
N ALA A 113 4.66 -0.95 -17.10
CA ALA A 113 4.52 0.45 -16.70
C ALA A 113 4.60 0.62 -15.17
N MET A 114 3.90 -0.24 -14.42
CA MET A 114 3.88 -0.17 -12.97
C MET A 114 5.26 -0.40 -12.35
N LEU A 115 6.10 -1.30 -12.88
CA LEU A 115 7.47 -1.50 -12.39
C LEU A 115 8.31 -0.21 -12.41
N GLY A 116 8.15 0.63 -13.44
CA GLY A 116 8.77 1.96 -13.49
C GLY A 116 8.28 2.85 -12.34
N THR A 117 6.95 2.94 -12.17
CA THR A 117 6.33 3.69 -11.08
C THR A 117 6.78 3.20 -9.70
N LEU A 118 6.88 1.87 -9.47
CA LEU A 118 7.36 1.31 -8.21
C LEU A 118 8.78 1.79 -7.88
N THR A 119 9.66 1.76 -8.89
CA THR A 119 11.05 2.18 -8.74
C THR A 119 11.15 3.65 -8.33
N GLU A 120 10.37 4.53 -8.97
CA GLU A 120 10.33 5.96 -8.64
C GLU A 120 9.77 6.24 -7.23
N ILE A 121 8.78 5.47 -6.80
CA ILE A 121 8.17 5.59 -5.47
C ILE A 121 9.16 5.15 -4.38
N GLU A 122 9.82 4.00 -4.55
CA GLU A 122 10.74 3.42 -3.57
C GLU A 122 12.07 4.17 -3.45
N SER A 123 12.52 4.82 -4.54
CA SER A 123 13.79 5.57 -4.60
C SER A 123 13.73 6.96 -3.94
N GLY A 124 12.57 7.39 -3.42
CA GLY A 124 12.43 8.72 -2.81
C GLY A 124 13.36 8.93 -1.59
N PRO A 125 13.92 10.14 -1.38
CA PRO A 125 14.89 10.38 -0.31
C PRO A 125 14.29 10.09 1.06
N ASP A 126 14.99 9.33 1.89
CA ASP A 126 14.67 9.18 3.30
C ASP A 126 14.77 10.56 3.95
N ALA A 127 13.61 11.12 4.31
CA ALA A 127 13.60 12.19 5.29
C ALA A 127 14.09 11.55 6.59
N GLN A 128 15.36 11.78 6.88
CA GLN A 128 16.14 11.30 8.00
C GLN A 128 15.27 10.99 9.22
N ALA A 129 15.44 9.79 9.75
CA ALA A 129 15.12 9.48 11.12
C ALA A 129 15.94 10.42 12.03
N THR A 130 15.41 11.61 12.33
CA THR A 130 15.85 12.40 13.47
C THR A 130 15.32 11.70 14.71
N ALA A 131 16.26 11.03 15.39
CA ALA A 131 16.17 10.61 16.78
C ALA A 131 15.84 11.79 17.72
#